data_AF-N9QEL3-F1
#
_entry.id   AF-N9QEL3-F1
#
_cell.length_a   1.000
_cell.length_b   1.000
_cell.length_c   1.000
_cell.angle_alpha   90.00
_cell.angle_beta   90.00
_cell.angle_gamma   90.00
#
_symmetry.space_group_name_H-M   'P 1'
#
loop_
_entity.id
_entity.type
_entity.pdbx_description
1 polymer ?
#
loop_
_entity_poly.entity_id
_entity_poly.type
_entity_poly.pdbx_seq_one_letter_code
_entity_poly.pdbx_strand_id
1 'polypeptide(L)'
;MNLESFKFTNDQKTFVAEEIERLKKLENKTQTEDIILTLVSSIESGSPTKQQISSFERVMKNEFKKYKARLELDKIKEDEKKLLASLKKEAQVAQAKDRKKREHKLISIGALFEMVDFPTEDKGIITGLLLDAMEKAKSNNGLFQQLKISGDKFITEREQSRKAKSIVVDNSKSEES
;
A
#
# COMPACT_ATOMS: atom_id res chain seq x y z
N MET A 1 -8.27 48.92 1.30
CA MET A 1 -9.74 48.78 1.12
C MET A 1 -10.42 48.37 2.43
N ASN A 2 -11.54 48.99 2.83
CA ASN A 2 -12.34 48.53 3.99
C ASN A 2 -13.36 47.46 3.52
N LEU A 3 -13.17 46.20 3.95
CA LEU A 3 -14.03 45.09 3.56
C LEU A 3 -15.30 44.95 4.43
N GLU A 4 -15.42 45.71 5.53
CA GLU A 4 -16.59 45.65 6.41
C GLU A 4 -17.88 46.17 5.77
N SER A 5 -17.76 47.05 4.77
CA SER A 5 -18.91 47.55 4.01
C SER A 5 -19.42 46.57 2.94
N PHE A 6 -18.76 45.42 2.75
CA PHE A 6 -19.09 44.44 1.72
C PHE A 6 -19.86 43.25 2.28
N LYS A 7 -20.74 42.68 1.46
CA LYS A 7 -21.58 41.52 1.79
C LYS A 7 -20.81 40.21 1.66
N PHE A 8 -19.72 40.07 2.44
CA PHE A 8 -18.88 38.88 2.54
C PHE A 8 -18.96 38.23 3.92
N THR A 9 -18.84 36.91 3.98
CA THR A 9 -18.58 36.20 5.24
C THR A 9 -17.14 36.46 5.72
N ASN A 10 -16.82 36.13 6.97
CA ASN A 10 -15.45 36.32 7.50
C ASN A 10 -14.39 35.58 6.67
N ASP A 11 -14.63 34.31 6.35
CA ASP A 11 -13.74 33.52 5.47
C ASP A 11 -13.56 34.17 4.09
N GLN A 12 -14.64 34.73 3.53
CA GLN A 12 -14.58 35.43 2.24
C GLN A 12 -13.76 36.71 2.36
N LYS A 13 -13.88 37.47 3.46
CA LYS A 13 -13.08 38.69 3.68
C LYS A 13 -11.59 38.37 3.77
N THR A 14 -11.21 37.33 4.52
CA THR A 14 -9.82 36.87 4.61
C THR A 14 -9.29 36.47 3.22
N PHE A 15 -10.03 35.62 2.50
CA PHE A 15 -9.67 35.25 1.13
C PHE A 15 -9.54 36.46 0.21
N VAL A 16 -10.49 37.39 0.25
CA VAL A 16 -10.47 38.60 -0.59
C VAL A 16 -9.24 39.44 -0.32
N ALA A 17 -8.86 39.63 0.94
CA ALA A 17 -7.67 40.39 1.31
C ALA A 17 -6.39 39.73 0.76
N GLU A 18 -6.22 38.43 1.00
CA GLU A 18 -5.08 37.64 0.53
C GLU A 18 -5.01 37.61 -1.00
N GLU A 19 -6.16 37.42 -1.66
CA GLU A 19 -6.23 37.32 -3.11
C GLU A 19 -5.90 38.66 -3.77
N ILE A 20 -6.39 39.79 -3.25
CA ILE A 20 -6.01 41.11 -3.76
C ILE A 20 -4.50 41.33 -3.64
N GLU A 21 -3.90 40.98 -2.50
CA GLU A 21 -2.43 41.09 -2.35
C GLU A 21 -1.68 40.21 -3.34
N ARG A 22 -2.15 38.96 -3.56
CA ARG A 22 -1.59 38.04 -4.55
C ARG A 22 -1.68 38.64 -5.96
N LEU A 23 -2.85 39.16 -6.33
CA LEU A 23 -3.09 39.77 -7.64
C LEU A 23 -2.22 41.00 -7.88
N LYS A 24 -2.00 41.84 -6.86
CA LYS A 24 -1.12 43.02 -6.94
C LYS A 24 0.35 42.64 -7.24
N LYS A 25 0.78 41.44 -6.86
CA LYS A 25 2.17 40.93 -7.05
C LYS A 25 2.38 40.17 -8.35
N LEU A 26 1.32 39.81 -9.09
CA LEU A 26 1.43 39.08 -10.35
C LEU A 26 1.98 39.97 -11.46
N GLU A 27 2.99 39.50 -12.19
CA GLU A 27 3.48 40.19 -13.39
C GLU A 27 2.52 39.99 -14.57
N ASN A 28 2.10 38.76 -14.81
CA ASN A 28 1.17 38.39 -15.89
C ASN A 28 -0.19 38.04 -15.30
N LYS A 29 -1.22 38.77 -15.72
CA LYS A 29 -2.58 38.63 -15.21
C LYS A 29 -3.51 38.16 -16.32
N THR A 30 -4.48 37.33 -15.95
CA THR A 30 -5.59 36.99 -16.83
C THR A 30 -6.56 38.17 -16.93
N GLN A 31 -7.40 38.17 -17.97
CA GLN A 31 -8.41 39.22 -18.16
C GLN A 31 -9.33 39.38 -16.93
N THR A 32 -9.71 38.29 -16.26
CA THR A 32 -10.52 38.35 -15.04
C THR A 32 -9.78 39.00 -13.88
N GLU A 33 -8.49 38.72 -13.72
CA GLU A 33 -7.64 39.28 -12.67
C GLU A 33 -7.41 40.79 -12.88
N ASP A 34 -7.25 41.23 -14.13
CA ASP A 34 -7.18 42.65 -14.47
C ASP A 34 -8.50 43.38 -14.17
N ILE A 35 -9.64 42.75 -14.49
CA ILE A 35 -10.96 43.30 -14.14
C ILE A 35 -11.09 43.45 -12.62
N ILE A 36 -10.66 42.45 -11.84
CA ILE A 36 -10.70 42.53 -10.37
C ILE A 36 -9.87 43.71 -9.87
N LEU A 37 -8.62 43.87 -10.33
CA LEU A 37 -7.75 44.97 -9.89
C LEU A 37 -8.27 46.34 -10.34
N THR A 38 -8.90 46.43 -11.50
CA THR A 38 -9.55 47.66 -11.97
C THR A 38 -10.70 48.07 -11.04
N LEU A 39 -11.52 47.09 -10.63
CA LEU A 39 -12.60 47.31 -9.66
C LEU A 39 -12.06 47.69 -8.28
N VAL A 40 -11.02 47.00 -7.80
CA VAL A 40 -10.35 47.32 -6.52
C VAL A 40 -9.82 48.76 -6.55
N SER A 41 -9.14 49.16 -7.62
CA SER A 41 -8.60 50.52 -7.76
C SER A 41 -9.70 51.58 -7.72
N SER A 42 -10.83 51.33 -8.39
CA SER A 42 -12.01 52.22 -8.37
C SER A 42 -12.67 52.32 -7.00
N ILE A 43 -12.59 51.26 -6.19
CA ILE A 43 -13.11 51.23 -4.82
C ILE A 43 -12.15 51.95 -3.86
N GLU A 44 -10.84 51.73 -4.01
CA GLU A 44 -9.81 52.37 -3.20
C GLU A 44 -9.72 53.89 -3.45
N SER A 45 -10.10 54.37 -4.63
CA SER A 45 -10.21 55.80 -4.93
C SER A 45 -11.41 56.51 -4.28
N GLY A 46 -12.26 55.78 -3.54
CA GLY A 46 -13.30 56.37 -2.68
C GLY A 46 -14.57 56.85 -3.40
N SER A 47 -14.74 56.56 -4.69
CA SER A 47 -15.92 56.94 -5.47
C SER A 47 -16.50 55.80 -6.35
N PRO A 48 -16.59 54.55 -5.85
CA PRO A 48 -17.13 53.45 -6.65
C PRO A 48 -18.64 53.57 -6.85
N THR A 49 -19.11 53.24 -8.05
CA THR A 49 -20.54 53.09 -8.34
C THR A 49 -21.10 51.83 -7.68
N LYS A 50 -22.42 51.81 -7.41
CA LYS A 50 -23.11 50.61 -6.90
C LYS A 50 -22.88 49.38 -7.78
N GLN A 51 -22.84 49.58 -9.10
CA GLN A 51 -22.60 48.50 -10.06
C GLN A 51 -21.18 47.93 -9.94
N GLN A 52 -20.16 48.77 -9.71
CA GLN A 52 -18.79 48.32 -9.47
C GLN A 52 -18.67 47.51 -8.18
N ILE A 53 -19.31 47.98 -7.09
CA ILE A 53 -19.36 47.25 -5.82
C ILE A 53 -20.01 45.88 -6.01
N SER A 54 -21.19 45.81 -6.61
CA SER A 54 -21.88 44.53 -6.86
C SER A 54 -21.12 43.60 -7.81
N SER A 55 -20.45 44.16 -8.82
CA SER A 55 -19.62 43.38 -9.74
C SER A 55 -18.41 42.77 -9.02
N PHE A 56 -17.73 43.55 -8.19
CA PHE A 56 -16.63 43.09 -7.36
C PHE A 56 -17.07 41.98 -6.40
N GLU A 57 -18.18 42.19 -5.67
CA GLU A 57 -18.74 41.16 -4.76
C GLU A 57 -19.03 39.85 -5.49
N ARG A 58 -19.65 39.93 -6.67
CA ARG A 58 -20.01 38.76 -7.47
C ARG A 58 -18.77 38.01 -7.95
N VAL A 59 -17.79 38.71 -8.49
CA VAL A 59 -16.56 38.09 -9.00
C VAL A 59 -15.79 37.44 -7.86
N MET A 60 -15.59 38.12 -6.73
CA MET A 60 -14.85 37.56 -5.60
C MET A 60 -15.57 36.37 -4.95
N LYS A 61 -16.90 36.35 -4.88
CA LYS A 61 -17.66 35.17 -4.43
C LYS A 61 -17.46 33.97 -5.35
N ASN A 62 -17.39 34.20 -6.66
CA ASN A 62 -17.13 33.13 -7.63
C ASN A 62 -15.69 32.61 -7.51
N GLU A 63 -14.71 33.50 -7.35
CA GLU A 63 -13.32 33.09 -7.13
C GLU A 63 -13.15 32.32 -5.81
N PHE A 64 -13.84 32.74 -4.74
CA PHE A 64 -13.85 31.99 -3.47
C PHE A 64 -14.45 30.58 -3.62
N LYS A 65 -15.52 30.43 -4.42
CA LYS A 65 -16.11 29.11 -4.70
C LYS A 65 -15.11 28.21 -5.45
N LYS A 66 -14.41 28.75 -6.45
CA LYS A 66 -13.35 28.01 -7.16
C LYS A 66 -12.20 27.62 -6.23
N TYR A 67 -11.80 28.53 -5.35
CA TYR A 67 -10.75 28.28 -4.35
C TYR A 67 -11.12 27.12 -3.42
N LYS A 68 -12.33 27.11 -2.85
CA LYS A 68 -12.81 26.00 -2.01
C LYS A 68 -12.79 24.66 -2.76
N ALA A 69 -13.27 24.65 -4.01
CA ALA A 69 -13.25 23.44 -4.83
C ALA A 69 -11.82 22.93 -5.10
N ARG A 70 -10.84 23.83 -5.29
CA ARG A 70 -9.43 23.45 -5.44
C ARG A 70 -8.85 22.85 -4.16
N LEU A 71 -9.14 23.44 -3.00
CA LEU A 71 -8.71 22.89 -1.71
C LEU A 71 -9.25 21.49 -1.45
N GLU A 72 -10.52 21.24 -1.78
CA GLU A 72 -11.12 19.91 -1.65
C GLU A 72 -10.46 18.90 -2.59
N LEU A 73 -10.19 19.31 -3.83
CA LEU A 73 -9.52 18.46 -4.82
C LEU A 73 -8.08 18.13 -4.42
N ASP A 74 -7.35 19.08 -3.82
CA ASP A 74 -5.99 18.83 -3.34
C ASP A 74 -5.97 17.86 -2.15
N LYS A 75 -6.95 17.95 -1.24
CA LYS A 75 -7.13 16.97 -0.16
C LYS A 75 -7.42 15.58 -0.71
N ILE A 76 -8.33 15.47 -1.68
CA ILE A 76 -8.66 14.19 -2.32
C ILE A 76 -7.42 13.58 -2.98
N LYS A 77 -6.61 14.37 -3.68
CA LYS A 77 -5.35 13.90 -4.29
C LYS A 77 -4.34 13.42 -3.25
N GLU A 78 -4.25 14.12 -2.12
CA GLU A 78 -3.36 13.70 -1.03
C GLU A 78 -3.82 12.38 -0.42
N ASP A 79 -5.12 12.22 -0.18
CA ASP A 79 -5.71 11.00 0.35
C ASP A 79 -5.58 9.83 -0.63
N GLU A 80 -5.79 10.07 -1.93
CA GLU A 80 -5.56 9.09 -3.00
C GLU A 80 -4.11 8.62 -3.00
N LYS A 81 -3.15 9.54 -2.90
CA LYS A 81 -1.72 9.20 -2.85
C LYS A 81 -1.39 8.34 -1.62
N LYS A 82 -1.95 8.66 -0.46
CA LYS A 82 -1.77 7.88 0.78
C LYS A 82 -2.36 6.47 0.62
N LEU A 83 -3.54 6.36 0.05
CA LEU A 83 -4.24 5.09 -0.15
C LEU A 83 -3.53 4.19 -1.18
N LEU A 84 -3.01 4.76 -2.27
CA LEU A 84 -2.18 4.03 -3.23
C LEU A 84 -0.88 3.53 -2.59
N ALA A 85 -0.26 4.33 -1.73
CA ALA A 85 0.94 3.93 -1.01
C ALA A 85 0.67 2.79 -0.02
N SER A 86 -0.46 2.82 0.71
CA SER A 86 -0.84 1.74 1.62
C SER A 86 -1.16 0.44 0.86
N LEU A 87 -1.93 0.51 -0.23
CA LEU A 87 -2.24 -0.64 -1.07
C LEU A 87 -0.97 -1.31 -1.63
N LYS A 88 0.00 -0.51 -2.10
CA LYS A 88 1.28 -1.04 -2.58
C LYS A 88 2.05 -1.75 -1.47
N LYS A 89 2.06 -1.21 -0.26
CA LYS A 89 2.71 -1.82 0.89
C LYS A 89 2.05 -3.15 1.29
N GLU A 90 0.73 -3.19 1.33
CA GLU A 90 -0.04 -4.41 1.63
C GLU A 90 0.20 -5.51 0.58
N ALA A 91 0.19 -5.15 -0.70
CA ALA A 91 0.49 -6.09 -1.78
C ALA A 91 1.90 -6.69 -1.65
N GLN A 92 2.90 -5.87 -1.31
CA GLN A 92 4.27 -6.34 -1.06
C GLN A 92 4.35 -7.29 0.14
N VAL A 93 3.65 -6.97 1.23
CA VAL A 93 3.60 -7.83 2.42
C VAL A 93 2.94 -9.18 2.11
N ALA A 94 1.83 -9.17 1.36
CA ALA A 94 1.17 -10.40 0.93
C ALA A 94 2.11 -11.26 0.05
N GLN A 95 2.76 -10.64 -0.93
CA GLN A 95 3.72 -11.32 -1.80
C GLN A 95 4.91 -11.89 -1.01
N ALA A 96 5.44 -11.16 -0.04
CA ALA A 96 6.52 -11.63 0.82
C ALA A 96 6.09 -12.83 1.69
N LYS A 97 4.87 -12.80 2.22
CA LYS A 97 4.29 -13.91 2.99
C LYS A 97 4.13 -15.16 2.13
N ASP A 98 3.62 -15.01 0.90
CA ASP A 98 3.46 -16.11 -0.05
C ASP A 98 4.81 -16.69 -0.48
N ARG A 99 5.80 -15.81 -0.72
CA ARG A 99 7.18 -16.22 -1.02
C ARG A 99 7.75 -17.04 0.14
N LYS A 100 7.66 -16.55 1.37
CA LYS A 100 8.13 -17.26 2.57
C LYS A 100 7.45 -18.62 2.74
N LYS A 101 6.13 -18.69 2.50
CA LYS A 101 5.37 -19.95 2.55
C LYS A 101 5.85 -20.93 1.49
N ARG A 102 6.10 -20.46 0.26
CA ARG A 102 6.65 -21.29 -0.83
C ARG A 102 8.05 -21.78 -0.53
N GLU A 103 8.93 -20.90 -0.06
CA GLU A 103 10.30 -21.25 0.34
C GLU A 103 10.29 -22.30 1.45
N HIS A 104 9.51 -22.10 2.51
CA HIS A 104 9.37 -23.10 3.57
C HIS A 104 8.86 -24.44 3.02
N LYS A 105 7.86 -24.43 2.13
CA LYS A 105 7.36 -25.67 1.51
C LYS A 105 8.47 -26.40 0.73
N LEU A 106 9.25 -25.67 -0.07
CA LEU A 106 10.34 -26.25 -0.86
C LEU A 106 11.46 -26.80 0.02
N ILE A 107 11.85 -26.06 1.07
CA ILE A 107 12.83 -26.50 2.06
C ILE A 107 12.35 -27.77 2.74
N SER A 108 11.09 -27.82 3.19
CA SER A 108 10.51 -29.01 3.81
C SER A 108 10.53 -30.22 2.87
N ILE A 109 10.22 -30.03 1.59
CA ILE A 109 10.29 -31.11 0.59
C ILE A 109 11.75 -31.56 0.39
N GLY A 110 12.70 -30.64 0.23
CA GLY A 110 14.12 -30.97 0.09
C GLY A 110 14.66 -31.74 1.30
N ALA A 111 14.28 -31.33 2.51
CA ALA A 111 14.65 -32.02 3.74
C ALA A 111 14.14 -33.47 3.78
N LEU A 112 13.02 -33.80 3.12
CA LEU A 112 12.55 -35.18 3.02
C LEU A 112 13.47 -36.04 2.14
N PHE A 113 14.01 -35.48 1.06
CA PHE A 113 14.99 -36.19 0.21
C PHE A 113 16.28 -36.49 0.99
N GLU A 114 16.77 -35.54 1.78
CA GLU A 114 17.90 -35.77 2.69
C GLU A 114 17.55 -36.79 3.77
N MET A 115 16.33 -36.76 4.32
CA MET A 115 15.90 -37.70 5.36
C MET A 115 15.88 -39.15 4.89
N VAL A 116 15.61 -39.41 3.61
CA VAL A 116 15.60 -40.77 3.06
C VAL A 116 16.91 -41.15 2.38
N ASP A 117 17.95 -40.33 2.55
CA ASP A 117 19.27 -40.51 1.92
C ASP A 117 19.12 -40.77 0.40
N PHE A 118 18.26 -39.97 -0.25
CA PHE A 118 17.88 -40.20 -1.64
C PHE A 118 19.12 -40.12 -2.56
N PRO A 119 19.32 -41.09 -3.47
CA PRO A 119 20.63 -41.33 -4.07
C PRO A 119 21.04 -40.36 -5.17
N THR A 120 20.19 -39.42 -5.59
CA THR A 120 20.46 -38.50 -6.70
C THR A 120 19.65 -37.21 -6.64
N GLU A 121 20.24 -36.11 -7.09
CA GLU A 121 19.56 -34.82 -7.28
C GLU A 121 19.08 -34.62 -8.74
N ASP A 122 19.20 -35.64 -9.60
CA ASP A 122 18.80 -35.56 -11.00
C ASP A 122 17.30 -35.32 -11.13
N LYS A 123 16.95 -34.17 -11.72
CA LYS A 123 15.56 -33.72 -11.86
C LYS A 123 14.73 -34.66 -12.73
N GLY A 124 15.32 -35.26 -13.75
CA GLY A 124 14.65 -36.20 -14.65
C GLY A 124 14.26 -37.48 -13.92
N ILE A 125 15.20 -38.05 -13.15
CA ILE A 125 14.96 -39.27 -12.35
C ILE A 125 13.86 -39.01 -11.31
N ILE A 126 13.97 -37.93 -10.53
CA ILE A 126 12.99 -37.57 -9.50
C ILE A 126 11.60 -37.37 -10.12
N THR A 127 11.53 -36.63 -11.23
CA THR A 127 10.25 -36.38 -11.93
C THR A 127 9.65 -37.68 -12.46
N GLY A 128 10.46 -38.56 -13.04
CA GLY A 128 10.02 -39.87 -13.54
C GLY A 128 9.43 -40.74 -12.44
N LEU A 129 10.08 -40.80 -11.27
CA LEU A 129 9.58 -41.54 -10.10
C LEU A 129 8.23 -41.01 -9.60
N LEU A 130 8.08 -39.68 -9.53
CA LEU A 130 6.82 -39.06 -9.11
C LEU A 130 5.69 -39.34 -10.12
N LEU A 131 5.98 -39.25 -11.43
CA LEU A 131 5.01 -39.56 -12.48
C LEU A 131 4.57 -41.02 -12.43
N ASP A 132 5.51 -41.96 -12.29
CA ASP A 132 5.21 -43.39 -12.16
C ASP A 132 4.32 -43.68 -10.93
N ALA A 133 4.62 -43.07 -9.78
CA ALA A 133 3.79 -43.19 -8.59
C ALA A 133 2.36 -42.62 -8.81
N MET A 134 2.24 -41.49 -9.51
CA MET A 134 0.95 -40.91 -9.86
C MET A 134 0.14 -41.78 -10.82
N GLU A 135 0.77 -42.39 -11.83
CA GLU A 135 0.09 -43.31 -12.75
C GLU A 135 -0.39 -44.57 -12.02
N LYS A 136 0.46 -45.18 -11.18
CA LYS A 136 0.08 -46.33 -10.36
C LYS A 136 -1.09 -46.02 -9.42
N ALA A 137 -1.14 -44.81 -8.88
CA ALA A 137 -2.24 -44.39 -8.02
C ALA A 137 -3.59 -44.28 -8.75
N LYS A 138 -3.60 -43.99 -10.07
CA LYS A 138 -4.85 -44.01 -10.86
C LYS A 138 -5.44 -45.42 -10.95
N SER A 139 -4.59 -46.44 -11.03
CA SER A 139 -4.98 -47.85 -11.08
C SER A 139 -5.20 -48.49 -9.71
N ASN A 140 -4.76 -47.85 -8.63
CA ASN A 140 -4.87 -48.35 -7.26
C ASN A 140 -5.27 -47.23 -6.30
N ASN A 141 -6.58 -47.14 -6.02
CA ASN A 141 -7.17 -46.12 -5.14
C ASN A 141 -6.59 -46.12 -3.70
N GLY A 142 -5.95 -47.21 -3.25
CA GLY A 142 -5.35 -47.31 -1.92
C GLY A 142 -3.88 -46.89 -1.85
N LEU A 143 -3.20 -46.69 -2.99
CA LEU A 143 -1.74 -46.53 -3.04
C LEU A 143 -1.26 -45.33 -2.22
N PHE A 144 -1.91 -44.17 -2.33
CA PHE A 144 -1.50 -42.99 -1.56
C PHE A 144 -1.70 -43.16 -0.05
N GLN A 145 -2.72 -43.90 0.38
CA GLN A 145 -2.89 -44.21 1.81
C GLN A 145 -1.78 -45.14 2.32
N GLN A 146 -1.39 -46.14 1.53
CA GLN A 146 -0.28 -47.02 1.87
C GLN A 146 1.06 -46.25 1.93
N LEU A 147 1.33 -45.39 0.95
CA LEU A 147 2.52 -44.53 0.94
C LEU A 147 2.53 -43.57 2.14
N LYS A 148 1.38 -42.99 2.50
CA LYS A 148 1.24 -42.15 3.69
C LYS A 148 1.57 -42.91 4.97
N ILE A 149 0.98 -44.09 5.17
CA ILE A 149 1.23 -44.92 6.37
C ILE A 149 2.73 -45.25 6.49
N SER A 150 3.35 -45.67 5.39
CA SER A 150 4.79 -45.98 5.38
C SER A 150 5.64 -44.74 5.67
N GLY A 151 5.30 -43.59 5.09
CA GLY A 151 6.01 -42.34 5.31
C GLY A 151 5.91 -41.85 6.76
N ASP A 152 4.72 -41.83 7.33
CA ASP A 152 4.48 -41.41 8.72
C ASP A 152 5.23 -42.31 9.72
N LYS A 153 5.24 -43.63 9.46
CA LYS A 153 5.99 -44.59 10.26
C LYS A 153 7.50 -44.28 10.25
N PHE A 154 8.09 -44.13 9.07
CA PHE A 154 9.51 -43.81 8.92
C PHE A 154 9.90 -42.50 9.64
N ILE A 155 9.09 -41.44 9.48
CA ILE A 155 9.33 -40.15 10.13
C ILE A 155 9.31 -40.31 11.66
N THR A 156 8.28 -40.98 12.19
CA THR A 156 8.12 -41.20 13.63
C THR A 156 9.32 -41.96 14.22
N GLU A 157 9.74 -43.04 13.58
CA GLU A 157 10.89 -43.85 14.02
C GLU A 157 12.20 -43.04 14.04
N ARG A 158 12.42 -42.21 13.02
CA ARG A 158 13.61 -41.35 12.91
C ARG A 158 13.60 -40.24 13.96
N GLU A 159 12.46 -39.62 14.23
CA GLU A 159 12.33 -38.60 15.29
C GLU A 159 12.56 -39.17 16.69
N GLN A 160 12.01 -40.37 16.97
CA GLN A 160 12.26 -41.08 18.23
C GLN A 160 13.74 -41.42 18.39
N SER A 161 14.38 -41.90 17.32
CA SER A 161 15.81 -42.22 17.32
C SER A 161 16.70 -41.00 17.57
N ARG A 162 16.33 -39.82 17.02
CA ARG A 162 17.02 -38.55 17.27
C ARG A 162 16.88 -38.09 18.72
N LYS A 163 15.66 -38.18 19.29
CA LYS A 163 15.41 -37.83 20.71
C LYS A 163 16.16 -38.75 21.66
N ALA A 164 16.21 -40.05 21.39
CA ALA A 164 16.99 -40.99 22.19
C ALA A 164 18.49 -40.66 22.14
N LYS A 165 19.03 -40.33 20.95
CA LYS A 165 20.42 -39.90 20.81
C LYS A 165 20.72 -38.60 21.56
N SER A 166 19.83 -37.61 21.55
CA SER A 166 20.06 -36.35 22.27
C SER A 166 20.05 -36.53 23.80
N ILE A 167 19.17 -37.39 24.33
CA ILE A 167 19.09 -37.68 25.77
C ILE A 167 20.35 -38.41 26.26
N VAL A 168 20.89 -39.34 25.48
CA VAL A 168 22.15 -40.03 25.82
C VAL A 168 23.35 -39.08 25.82
N VAL A 169 23.37 -38.08 24.94
CA VAL A 169 24.43 -37.06 24.88
C VAL A 169 24.34 -36.05 26.05
N ASP A 170 23.14 -35.75 26.55
CA ASP A 170 22.98 -34.90 27.75
C ASP A 170 23.37 -35.64 29.04
N ASN A 171 22.96 -36.91 29.20
CA ASN A 171 23.31 -37.69 30.39
C ASN A 171 24.81 -38.01 30.49
N SER A 172 25.51 -38.19 29.35
CA SER A 172 26.96 -38.41 29.34
C SER A 172 27.77 -37.15 29.68
N LYS A 173 27.21 -35.94 29.52
CA LYS A 173 27.85 -34.70 29.98
C LYS A 173 27.66 -34.42 31.47
N SER A 174 26.60 -34.94 32.08
CA SER A 174 26.34 -34.80 33.52
C SER A 174 27.10 -35.81 34.40
N GLU A 175 27.64 -36.89 33.83
CA GLU A 175 28.42 -37.90 34.56
C GLU A 175 29.94 -37.65 34.52
N GLU A 176 30.41 -36.64 33.76
CA GLU A 176 31.82 -36.21 33.70
C GLU A 176 32.13 -34.95 34.55
N SER A 177 31.22 -34.53 35.44
CA SER A 177 31.39 -33.35 36.33
C SER A 177 31.65 -33.72 37.79
#